data_AF-A0A920NYJ8-F1
#
_entry.id   AF-A0A920NYJ8-F1
#
_cell.length_a   1.000
_cell.length_b   1.000
_cell.length_c   1.000
_cell.angle_alpha   90.00
_cell.angle_beta   90.00
_cell.angle_gamma   90.00
#
_symmetry.space_group_name_H-M   'P 1'
#
loop_
_entity.id
_entity.type
_entity.pdbx_description
1 polymer ?
#
loop_
_entity_poly.entity_id
_entity_poly.type
_entity_poly.pdbx_seq_one_letter_code
_entity_poly.pdbx_strand_id
1 'polypeptide(L)' 'MSLSSIINILDPDAFIFGGGVSNEIDFLHEIDSLVRKFVIGREYEGVFLKPKFGDASGVRGAARLGRSATY' A
#
# COMPACT_ATOMS: atom_id res chain seq x y z
N MET A 1 0.69 5.27 -14.08
CA MET A 1 1.53 6.45 -13.79
C MET A 1 1.40 6.99 -12.37
N SER A 2 0.22 7.05 -11.71
CA SER A 2 0.18 7.64 -10.36
C SER A 2 0.98 6.84 -9.31
N LEU A 3 0.90 5.51 -9.32
CA LEU A 3 1.61 4.67 -8.36
C LEU A 3 3.14 4.67 -8.58
N SER A 4 3.59 4.75 -9.84
CA SER A 4 5.01 4.86 -10.16
C SER A 4 5.61 6.18 -9.67
N SER A 5 4.85 7.28 -9.68
CA SER A 5 5.31 8.53 -9.08
C SER A 5 5.52 8.40 -7.57
N ILE A 6 4.67 7.66 -6.87
CA ILE A 6 4.84 7.40 -5.43
C ILE A 6 6.11 6.59 -5.19
N ILE A 7 6.36 5.53 -5.99
CA ILE A 7 7.60 4.75 -5.93
C ILE A 7 8.82 5.64 -6.14
N ASN A 8 8.82 6.45 -7.20
CA ASN A 8 9.97 7.29 -7.52
C ASN A 8 10.29 8.36 -6.47
N ILE A 9 9.28 8.79 -5.68
CA ILE A 9 9.45 9.87 -4.67
C ILE A 9 9.75 9.30 -3.28
N LEU A 10 9.07 8.23 -2.89
CA LEU A 10 9.13 7.68 -1.52
C LEU A 10 9.95 6.40 -1.40
N ASP A 11 10.14 5.66 -2.49
CA ASP A 11 10.79 4.34 -2.56
C ASP A 11 10.45 3.40 -1.39
N PRO A 12 9.17 3.02 -1.23
CA PRO A 12 8.76 2.25 -0.06
C PRO A 12 9.01 0.75 -0.25
N ASP A 13 9.38 0.09 0.86
CA ASP A 13 9.58 -1.37 0.90
C ASP A 13 8.28 -2.17 0.73
N ALA A 14 7.13 -1.58 1.09
CA ALA A 14 5.85 -2.29 1.07
C ALA A 14 4.66 -1.38 0.69
N PHE A 15 3.77 -1.96 -0.12
CA PHE A 15 2.52 -1.36 -0.56
C PHE A 15 1.34 -2.16 -0.01
N ILE A 16 0.45 -1.49 0.71
CA ILE A 16 -0.78 -2.08 1.24
C ILE A 16 -1.97 -1.26 0.76
N PHE A 17 -2.89 -1.89 0.02
CA PHE A 17 -4.14 -1.26 -0.40
C PHE A 17 -5.17 -1.36 0.72
N GLY A 18 -5.63 -0.21 1.23
CA GLY A 18 -6.67 -0.13 2.25
C GLY A 18 -8.08 0.10 1.70
N GLY A 19 -9.04 0.29 2.61
CA GLY A 19 -10.43 0.59 2.28
C GLY A 19 -11.21 -0.62 1.76
N GLY A 20 -12.39 -0.39 1.16
CA GLY A 20 -13.25 -1.47 0.65
C GLY A 20 -12.61 -2.31 -0.46
N VAL A 21 -11.69 -1.72 -1.23
CA VAL A 21 -10.93 -2.41 -2.29
C VAL A 21 -10.04 -3.52 -1.72
N SER A 22 -9.65 -3.42 -0.44
CA SER A 22 -8.74 -4.40 0.17
C SER A 22 -9.30 -5.81 0.30
N ASN A 23 -10.63 -5.96 0.34
CA ASN A 23 -11.28 -7.27 0.46
C ASN A 23 -11.32 -8.01 -0.89
N GLU A 24 -11.44 -7.28 -1.99
CA GLU A 24 -11.63 -7.82 -3.34
C GLU A 24 -10.34 -7.82 -4.19
N ILE A 25 -9.25 -7.27 -3.67
CA ILE A 25 -7.99 -7.15 -4.43
C ILE A 25 -7.23 -8.47 -4.44
N ASP A 26 -7.38 -9.23 -5.52
CA ASP A 26 -6.67 -10.50 -5.73
C ASP A 26 -5.52 -10.40 -6.73
N PHE A 27 -5.44 -9.30 -7.48
CA PHE A 27 -4.54 -9.10 -8.62
C PHE A 27 -3.29 -8.26 -8.29
N LEU A 28 -2.77 -8.37 -7.06
CA LEU A 28 -1.59 -7.61 -6.62
C LEU A 28 -0.36 -7.85 -7.50
N HIS A 29 -0.18 -9.07 -8.00
CA HIS A 29 0.92 -9.42 -8.90
C HIS A 29 0.80 -8.72 -10.27
N GLU A 30 -0.42 -8.54 -10.77
CA GLU A 30 -0.66 -7.80 -12.02
C GLU A 30 -0.36 -6.32 -11.83
N ILE A 31 -0.73 -5.76 -10.67
CA ILE A 31 -0.39 -4.38 -10.31
C ILE A 31 1.13 -4.21 -10.30
N ASP A 32 1.87 -5.09 -9.61
CA ASP A 32 3.35 -5.05 -9.57
C ASP A 32 3.93 -5.06 -10.99
N SER A 33 3.47 -5.99 -11.83
CA SER A 33 3.92 -6.14 -13.22
C SER A 33 3.64 -4.90 -14.08
N LEU A 34 2.49 -4.25 -13.87
CA LEU A 34 2.12 -3.03 -14.59
C LEU A 34 2.95 -1.84 -14.13
N VAL A 35 3.16 -1.71 -12.82
CA VAL A 35 3.82 -0.56 -12.20
C VAL A 35 5.30 -0.51 -12.57
N ARG A 36 5.99 -1.66 -12.61
CA ARG A 36 7.39 -1.77 -13.09
C ARG A 36 7.62 -1.14 -14.47
N LYS A 37 6.61 -1.12 -15.34
CA LYS A 37 6.71 -0.49 -16.68
C LYS A 37 6.77 1.04 -16.64
N PHE A 38 6.30 1.65 -15.55
CA PHE A 38 6.19 3.10 -15.41
C PHE A 38 7.17 3.69 -14.37
N VAL A 39 7.89 2.84 -13.62
CA VAL A 39 8.93 3.27 -12.67
C VAL A 39 10.18 3.71 -13.43
N ILE A 40 10.78 4.81 -13.00
CA ILE A 40 12.01 5.34 -13.62
C ILE A 40 13.15 4.39 -13.27
N GLY A 41 13.90 3.92 -14.27
CA GLY A 41 14.93 2.89 -14.06
C GLY A 41 14.40 1.46 -14.02
N ARG A 42 13.07 1.24 -14.00
CA ARG A 42 12.39 -0.07 -13.98
C ARG A 42 12.71 -0.98 -12.79
N GLU A 43 13.50 -0.50 -11.85
CA GLU A 43 13.96 -1.25 -10.69
C GLU A 43 13.33 -0.63 -9.45
N TYR A 44 12.57 -1.44 -8.72
CA TYR A 44 12.19 -1.22 -7.33
C TYR A 44 11.94 -2.60 -6.68
N GLU A 45 12.23 -2.70 -5.39
CA GLU A 45 12.17 -3.96 -4.62
C GLU A 45 10.91 -4.07 -3.75
N GLY A 46 10.08 -3.03 -3.72
CA GLY A 46 8.87 -2.98 -2.91
C GLY A 46 7.89 -4.12 -3.20
N VAL A 47 7.26 -4.62 -2.14
CA VAL A 47 6.30 -5.74 -2.20
C VAL A 47 4.86 -5.27 -2.07
N PHE A 48 3.94 -5.86 -2.84
CA PHE A 48 2.50 -5.62 -2.68
C PHE A 48 1.87 -6.65 -1.74
N LEU A 49 1.28 -6.18 -0.65
CA LEU A 49 0.72 -7.02 0.40
C LEU A 49 -0.76 -6.71 0.63
N LYS A 50 -1.52 -7.75 0.97
CA LYS A 50 -2.89 -7.58 1.47
C LYS A 50 -2.87 -7.06 2.90
N PRO A 51 -3.79 -6.16 3.29
CA PRO A 51 -3.91 -5.73 4.67
C PRO A 51 -4.39 -6.88 5.55
N LYS A 52 -3.71 -7.06 6.68
CA LYS A 52 -4.04 -8.10 7.68
C LYS A 52 -5.45 -7.96 8.29
N PHE A 53 -5.98 -6.74 8.35
CA PHE A 53 -7.25 -6.44 9.00
C PHE A 53 -8.29 -5.86 8.03
N GLY A 54 -8.08 -5.97 6.72
CA GLY A 54 -9.04 -5.51 5.70
C GLY A 54 -9.50 -4.07 5.90
N ASP A 55 -10.79 -3.85 5.73
CA ASP A 55 -11.52 -2.61 5.97
C ASP A 55 -11.46 -2.13 7.44
N ALA A 56 -11.40 -3.05 8.40
CA ALA A 56 -11.25 -2.73 9.82
C ALA A 56 -9.88 -2.12 10.19
N SER A 57 -8.91 -2.11 9.27
CA SER A 57 -7.59 -1.50 9.49
C SER A 57 -7.67 -0.01 9.86
N GLY A 58 -8.64 0.72 9.31
CA GLY A 58 -8.80 2.16 9.57
C GLY A 58 -9.21 2.47 11.01
N VAL A 59 -10.28 1.83 11.51
CA VAL A 59 -10.76 2.02 12.89
C VAL A 59 -9.70 1.61 13.90
N ARG A 60 -8.98 0.51 13.64
CA ARG A 60 -7.86 0.07 14.49
C ARG A 60 -6.71 1.08 14.52
N GLY A 61 -6.39 1.70 13.38
CA GLY A 61 -5.41 2.77 13.28
C GLY A 61 -5.81 3.99 14.12
N ALA A 62 -7.05 4.44 13.98
CA ALA A 62 -7.59 5.57 14.75
C ALA A 62 -7.56 5.32 16.27
N ALA A 63 -8.00 4.12 16.72
CA ALA A 63 -7.96 3.75 18.13
C ALA A 63 -6.53 3.71 18.70
N ARG A 64 -5.55 3.22 17.92
CA ARG A 64 -4.14 3.20 18.32
C ARG A 64 -3.55 4.61 18.43
N LEU A 65 -3.83 5.46 17.45
CA LEU A 65 -3.36 6.84 17.44
C LEU A 65 -3.95 7.62 18.63
N GLY A 66 -5.25 7.46 18.89
CA GLY A 66 -5.92 8.05 20.04
C GLY A 66 -5.36 7.57 21.39
N ARG A 67 -5.01 6.28 21.50
CA ARG A 67 -4.37 5.75 22.72
C ARG A 67 -3.00 6.38 22.96
N SER A 68 -2.21 6.61 21.91
CA SER A 68 -0.90 7.26 22.01
C SER A 68 -1.00 8.77 22.23
N ALA A 69 -2.12 9.39 21.89
CA ALA A 69 -2.38 10.82 22.06
C ALA A 69 -2.91 11.18 23.47
N THR A 70 -3.05 10.20 24.37
CA THR A 70 -3.44 10.47 25.76
C THR A 70 -2.25 11.10 26.49
N TYR A 71 -2.32 12.42 26.65
CA TYR A 71 -1.48 13.26 27.52
C TYR A 71 -1.77 12.96 28.99
#